data_AF-A0A938M8C1-F1
#
_entry.id   AF-A0A938M8C1-F1
#
_cell.length_a   1.000
_cell.length_b   1.000
_cell.length_c   1.000
_cell.angle_alpha   90.00
_cell.angle_beta   90.00
_cell.angle_gamma   90.00
#
_symmetry.space_group_name_H-M   'P 1'
#
loop_
_entity.id
_entity.type
_entity.pdbx_description
1 polymer ?
#
loop_
_entity_poly.entity_id
_entity_poly.type
_entity_poly.pdbx_seq_one_letter_code
_entity_poly.pdbx_strand_id
1 'polypeptide(L)'
;MLESATKLAKTEPEKAKALLAAAVPAIRAMTRVPVQTVYLALAGRLMTEMGVSGGDQLVDEATVKARNFGLKDSEAYARGAVAEQLCERDLETALALVTPIQDEIERERHLMNIAYRIAPKMPDRAKQVVESIERPFRRDQGRARLAHRLAPTRLDQAESLAASIQERGETKAYAYTWMAEQIAATDRPRAWDFLSRAFDVLAEQPKHSGYRWDPLPPMAIAVRPAVKLGHPEAHAMMLRTLSLRPPAGDEAGDSRRSHWTDGTLALGLATVDAATAKEFLEMLMTRILAMPAGEDYERRPAPCDAALAALIVEAALCERFLDQLQKANRPLETAPLCDYALGDVKQREEVIRKALRLWRPDEE
;
A
#
# COMPACT_ATOMS: atom_id res chain seq x y z
N MET A 1 -10.76 4.71 18.16
CA MET A 1 -11.08 3.53 19.02
C MET A 1 -10.80 2.22 18.31
N LEU A 2 -11.49 1.87 17.21
CA LEU A 2 -11.26 0.60 16.51
C LEU A 2 -9.81 0.44 16.02
N GLU A 3 -9.25 1.47 15.39
CA GLU A 3 -7.86 1.45 14.94
C GLU A 3 -6.88 1.23 16.11
N SER A 4 -7.10 1.92 17.23
CA SER A 4 -6.32 1.74 18.46
C SER A 4 -6.45 0.32 19.01
N ALA A 5 -7.65 -0.27 18.99
CA ALA A 5 -7.87 -1.64 19.40
C ALA A 5 -7.14 -2.64 18.50
N THR A 6 -7.20 -2.47 17.17
CA THR A 6 -6.45 -3.30 16.21
C THR A 6 -4.95 -3.27 16.49
N LYS A 7 -4.39 -2.09 16.77
CA LYS A 7 -2.96 -1.92 17.11
C LYS A 7 -2.61 -2.65 18.40
N LEU A 8 -3.42 -2.45 19.44
CA LEU A 8 -3.19 -3.03 20.76
C LEU A 8 -3.49 -4.54 20.82
N ALA A 9 -4.21 -5.12 19.85
CA ALA A 9 -4.63 -6.51 19.88
C ALA A 9 -3.46 -7.50 20.06
N LYS A 10 -2.27 -7.19 19.55
CA LYS A 10 -1.08 -8.04 19.66
C LYS A 10 -0.24 -7.79 20.92
N THR A 11 -0.18 -6.55 21.40
CA THR A 11 0.73 -6.14 22.49
C THR A 11 0.02 -6.00 23.83
N GLU A 12 -1.24 -5.58 23.83
CA GLU A 12 -2.04 -5.28 25.03
C GLU A 12 -3.49 -5.77 24.82
N PRO A 13 -3.71 -7.09 24.67
CA PRO A 13 -4.99 -7.66 24.24
C PRO A 13 -6.16 -7.27 25.14
N GLU A 14 -5.98 -7.21 26.46
CA GLU A 14 -7.04 -6.81 27.39
C GLU A 14 -7.46 -5.34 27.22
N LYS A 15 -6.52 -4.43 26.93
CA LYS A 15 -6.85 -3.03 26.62
C LYS A 15 -7.58 -2.92 25.28
N ALA A 16 -7.16 -3.70 24.28
CA ALA A 16 -7.87 -3.76 23.00
C ALA A 16 -9.31 -4.28 23.16
N LYS A 17 -9.53 -5.32 23.98
CA LYS A 17 -10.88 -5.83 24.32
C LYS A 17 -11.74 -4.76 25.00
N ALA A 18 -11.18 -4.05 25.98
CA ALA A 18 -11.89 -2.96 26.67
C ALA A 18 -12.27 -1.83 25.71
N LEU A 19 -11.37 -1.43 24.80
CA LEU A 19 -11.65 -0.44 23.77
C LEU A 19 -12.74 -0.90 22.81
N LEU A 20 -12.77 -2.18 22.43
CA LEU A 20 -13.83 -2.73 21.59
C LEU A 20 -15.18 -2.71 22.29
N ALA A 21 -15.23 -3.14 23.55
CA ALA A 21 -16.45 -3.09 24.37
C ALA A 21 -17.01 -1.66 24.47
N ALA A 22 -16.13 -0.66 24.62
CA ALA A 22 -16.53 0.76 24.64
C ALA A 22 -16.93 1.29 23.25
N ALA A 23 -16.31 0.79 22.17
CA ALA A 23 -16.58 1.25 20.81
C ALA A 23 -17.95 0.81 20.30
N VAL A 24 -18.44 -0.39 20.66
CA VAL A 24 -19.69 -0.95 20.12
C VAL A 24 -20.90 -0.04 20.40
N PRO A 25 -21.16 0.43 21.64
CA PRO A 25 -22.23 1.40 21.90
C PRO A 25 -22.09 2.70 21.09
N ALA A 26 -20.87 3.23 20.96
CA ALA A 26 -20.61 4.44 20.19
C ALA A 26 -20.90 4.25 18.69
N ILE A 27 -20.54 3.08 18.13
CA ILE A 27 -20.86 2.71 16.76
C ILE A 27 -22.38 2.62 16.57
N ARG A 28 -23.09 1.97 17.49
CA ARG A 28 -24.56 1.88 17.46
C ARG A 28 -25.27 3.23 17.58
N ALA A 29 -24.63 4.22 18.19
CA ALA A 29 -25.16 5.58 18.27
C ALA A 29 -24.91 6.43 17.01
N MET A 30 -24.11 5.95 16.04
CA MET A 30 -23.86 6.69 14.80
C MET A 30 -25.13 6.84 13.95
N THR A 31 -25.38 8.05 13.44
CA THR A 31 -26.56 8.37 12.63
C THR A 31 -26.43 7.99 11.16
N ARG A 32 -25.19 7.99 10.63
CA ARG A 32 -24.91 7.60 9.24
C ARG A 32 -24.93 6.08 9.10
N VAL A 33 -26.09 5.53 8.75
CA VAL A 33 -26.33 4.07 8.72
C VAL A 33 -25.29 3.28 7.90
N PRO A 34 -24.87 3.69 6.68
CA PRO A 34 -23.84 2.95 5.94
C PRO A 34 -22.50 2.89 6.70
N VAL A 35 -22.08 4.01 7.27
CA VAL A 35 -20.82 4.12 8.04
C VAL A 35 -20.90 3.28 9.32
N GLN A 36 -22.02 3.37 10.05
CA GLN A 36 -22.30 2.53 11.20
C GLN A 36 -22.15 1.04 10.86
N THR A 37 -22.80 0.58 9.78
CA THR A 37 -22.81 -0.82 9.38
C THR A 37 -21.41 -1.35 9.06
N VAL A 38 -20.57 -0.54 8.39
CA VAL A 38 -19.16 -0.89 8.16
C VAL A 38 -18.41 -1.08 9.49
N TYR A 39 -18.56 -0.14 10.42
CA TYR A 39 -17.88 -0.22 11.71
C TYR A 39 -18.40 -1.35 12.60
N LEU A 40 -19.69 -1.73 12.51
CA LEU A 40 -20.23 -2.92 13.18
C LEU A 40 -19.54 -4.19 12.67
N ALA A 41 -19.43 -4.36 11.35
CA ALA A 41 -18.75 -5.53 10.78
C ALA A 41 -17.26 -5.58 11.15
N LEU A 42 -16.57 -4.44 11.12
CA LEU A 42 -15.15 -4.35 11.51
C LEU A 42 -14.96 -4.69 13.00
N ALA A 43 -15.79 -4.11 13.88
CA ALA A 43 -15.75 -4.41 15.31
C ALA A 43 -16.05 -5.88 15.57
N GLY A 44 -17.08 -6.43 14.92
CA GLY A 44 -17.46 -7.84 15.03
C GLY A 44 -16.34 -8.79 14.64
N ARG A 45 -15.69 -8.56 13.49
CA ARG A 45 -14.54 -9.36 13.05
C ARG A 45 -13.39 -9.28 14.05
N LEU A 46 -13.00 -8.09 14.48
CA LEU A 46 -11.89 -7.93 15.41
C LEU A 46 -12.20 -8.60 16.77
N MET A 47 -13.44 -8.51 17.24
CA MET A 47 -13.89 -9.23 18.43
C MET A 47 -13.76 -10.75 18.26
N THR A 48 -14.19 -11.31 17.12
CA THR A 48 -14.04 -12.74 16.82
C THR A 48 -12.56 -13.15 16.77
N GLU A 49 -11.70 -12.38 16.10
CA GLU A 49 -10.24 -12.63 16.03
C GLU A 49 -9.58 -12.62 17.42
N MET A 50 -10.13 -11.85 18.36
CA MET A 50 -9.63 -11.72 19.73
C MET A 50 -10.29 -12.69 20.73
N GLY A 51 -11.20 -13.56 20.27
CA GLY A 51 -11.95 -14.48 21.13
C GLY A 51 -12.94 -13.78 22.07
N VAL A 52 -13.42 -12.59 21.71
CA VAL A 52 -14.44 -11.86 22.46
C VAL A 52 -15.82 -12.31 22.02
N SER A 53 -16.68 -12.64 22.99
CA SER A 53 -18.06 -13.07 22.73
C SER A 53 -18.85 -12.01 21.97
N GLY A 54 -19.68 -12.46 21.04
CA GLY A 54 -20.62 -11.63 20.29
C GLY A 54 -20.06 -10.90 19.07
N GLY A 55 -18.78 -11.15 18.71
CA GLY A 55 -18.22 -10.67 17.44
C GLY A 55 -19.04 -11.12 16.22
N ASP A 56 -19.38 -12.41 16.17
CA ASP A 56 -20.20 -12.98 15.09
C ASP A 56 -21.59 -12.33 14.96
N GLN A 57 -22.21 -12.02 16.10
CA GLN A 57 -23.53 -11.39 16.14
C GLN A 57 -23.49 -9.96 15.56
N LEU A 58 -22.40 -9.22 15.77
CA LEU A 58 -22.22 -7.90 15.16
C LEU A 58 -21.99 -7.99 13.64
N VAL A 59 -21.26 -9.01 13.17
CA VAL A 59 -21.10 -9.26 11.73
C VAL A 59 -22.44 -9.64 11.10
N ASP A 60 -23.24 -10.47 11.78
CA ASP A 60 -24.58 -10.84 11.33
C ASP A 60 -25.52 -9.64 11.28
N GLU A 61 -25.51 -8.80 12.32
CA GLU A 61 -26.28 -7.55 12.38
C GLU A 61 -25.91 -6.64 11.20
N ALA A 62 -24.61 -6.44 10.95
CA ALA A 62 -24.12 -5.65 9.82
C ALA A 62 -24.50 -6.25 8.47
N THR A 63 -24.46 -7.58 8.34
CA THR A 63 -24.84 -8.30 7.12
C THR A 63 -26.32 -8.12 6.80
N VAL A 64 -27.20 -8.23 7.81
CA VAL A 64 -28.64 -7.99 7.64
C VAL A 64 -28.90 -6.55 7.18
N LYS A 65 -28.24 -5.57 7.79
CA LYS A 65 -28.35 -4.16 7.36
C LYS A 65 -27.87 -3.96 5.92
N ALA A 66 -26.69 -4.51 5.59
CA ALA A 66 -26.08 -4.38 4.28
C ALA A 66 -26.93 -4.97 3.14
N ARG A 67 -27.66 -6.06 3.38
CA ARG A 67 -28.56 -6.65 2.37
C ARG A 67 -29.61 -5.65 1.86
N ASN A 68 -30.04 -4.72 2.71
CA ASN A 68 -31.07 -3.73 2.42
C ASN A 68 -30.53 -2.41 1.84
N PHE A 69 -29.21 -2.27 1.70
CA PHE A 69 -28.59 -1.10 1.07
C PHE A 69 -28.74 -1.12 -0.45
N GLY A 70 -28.81 0.07 -1.04
CA GLY A 70 -28.73 0.28 -2.47
C GLY A 70 -27.40 -0.17 -3.07
N LEU A 71 -27.36 -0.14 -4.40
CA LEU A 71 -26.27 -0.71 -5.21
C LEU A 71 -25.30 0.35 -5.76
N LYS A 72 -25.35 1.57 -5.21
CA LYS A 72 -24.51 2.73 -5.59
C LYS A 72 -23.96 3.47 -4.37
N ASP A 73 -23.00 4.35 -4.63
CA ASP A 73 -22.45 5.32 -3.69
C ASP A 73 -22.02 4.69 -2.34
N SER A 74 -22.21 5.43 -1.24
CA SER A 74 -21.79 4.99 0.10
C SER A 74 -22.47 3.71 0.58
N GLU A 75 -23.62 3.36 0.02
CA GLU A 75 -24.36 2.15 0.35
C GLU A 75 -23.74 0.91 -0.32
N ALA A 76 -23.36 1.00 -1.60
CA ALA A 76 -22.57 -0.04 -2.27
C ALA A 76 -21.22 -0.27 -1.57
N TYR A 77 -20.54 0.81 -1.19
CA TYR A 77 -19.30 0.73 -0.41
C TYR A 77 -19.51 -0.06 0.88
N ALA A 78 -20.58 0.26 1.61
CA ALA A 78 -20.88 -0.41 2.86
C ALA A 78 -21.21 -1.90 2.66
N ARG A 79 -21.94 -2.26 1.58
CA ARG A 79 -22.19 -3.67 1.22
C ARG A 79 -20.90 -4.45 1.06
N GLY A 80 -19.97 -3.94 0.27
CA GLY A 80 -18.73 -4.65 0.02
C GLY A 80 -17.78 -4.64 1.21
N ALA A 81 -17.73 -3.57 2.01
CA ALA A 81 -16.90 -3.51 3.20
C ALA A 81 -17.36 -4.53 4.27
N VAL A 82 -18.68 -4.76 4.40
CA VAL A 82 -19.22 -5.85 5.22
C VAL A 82 -18.85 -7.21 4.64
N ALA A 83 -18.99 -7.40 3.32
CA ALA A 83 -18.63 -8.64 2.66
C ALA A 83 -17.15 -9.04 2.90
N GLU A 84 -16.24 -8.07 2.86
CA GLU A 84 -14.83 -8.30 3.19
C GLU A 84 -14.61 -8.81 4.63
N GLN A 85 -15.45 -8.44 5.59
CA GLN A 85 -15.35 -8.95 6.96
C GLN A 85 -15.98 -10.34 7.10
N LEU A 86 -16.99 -10.64 6.30
CA LEU A 86 -17.74 -11.90 6.32
C LEU A 86 -17.03 -13.05 5.58
N CYS A 87 -16.25 -12.73 4.55
CA CYS A 87 -15.81 -13.69 3.52
C CYS A 87 -15.04 -14.92 4.00
N GLU A 88 -14.32 -14.83 5.12
CA GLU A 88 -13.58 -15.99 5.67
C GLU A 88 -14.50 -17.00 6.36
N ARG A 89 -15.70 -16.57 6.78
CA ARG A 89 -16.71 -17.39 7.48
C ARG A 89 -17.80 -17.86 6.52
N ASP A 90 -18.28 -16.96 5.66
CA ASP A 90 -19.33 -17.24 4.68
C ASP A 90 -19.04 -16.50 3.37
N LEU A 91 -18.28 -17.16 2.50
CA LEU A 91 -17.87 -16.61 1.21
C LEU A 91 -19.07 -16.36 0.29
N GLU A 92 -20.04 -17.26 0.24
CA GLU A 92 -21.16 -17.15 -0.69
C GLU A 92 -22.07 -15.98 -0.33
N THR A 93 -22.38 -15.78 0.95
CA THR A 93 -23.10 -14.57 1.38
C THR A 93 -22.29 -13.30 1.12
N ALA A 94 -20.97 -13.32 1.33
CA ALA A 94 -20.11 -12.16 1.03
C ALA A 94 -20.16 -11.81 -0.46
N LEU A 95 -20.04 -12.80 -1.35
CA LEU A 95 -20.14 -12.58 -2.80
C LEU A 95 -21.54 -12.07 -3.19
N ALA A 96 -22.61 -12.60 -2.59
CA ALA A 96 -23.98 -12.13 -2.83
C ALA A 96 -24.21 -10.66 -2.44
N LEU A 97 -23.45 -10.10 -1.50
CA LEU A 97 -23.50 -8.67 -1.17
C LEU A 97 -22.83 -7.80 -2.24
N VAL A 98 -21.76 -8.30 -2.87
CA VAL A 98 -20.88 -7.54 -3.78
C VAL A 98 -21.30 -7.66 -5.24
N THR A 99 -21.66 -8.85 -5.71
CA THR A 99 -21.99 -9.11 -7.12
C THR A 99 -23.02 -8.13 -7.70
N PRO A 100 -24.09 -7.73 -6.98
CA PRO A 100 -25.08 -6.80 -7.51
C PRO A 100 -24.63 -5.32 -7.57
N ILE A 101 -23.47 -4.96 -7.02
CA ILE A 101 -22.98 -3.57 -7.06
C ILE A 101 -22.82 -3.10 -8.50
N GLN A 102 -23.45 -1.97 -8.84
CA GLN A 102 -23.54 -1.49 -10.22
C GLN A 102 -22.26 -0.80 -10.68
N ASP A 103 -21.58 -0.08 -9.78
CA ASP A 103 -20.28 0.51 -10.07
C ASP A 103 -19.24 -0.62 -10.16
N GLU A 104 -18.71 -0.84 -11.37
CA GLU A 104 -17.74 -1.91 -11.64
C GLU A 104 -16.43 -1.69 -10.88
N ILE A 105 -15.96 -0.46 -10.77
CA ILE A 105 -14.73 -0.12 -10.06
C ILE A 105 -14.85 -0.52 -8.59
N GLU A 106 -16.01 -0.24 -8.00
CA GLU A 106 -16.32 -0.54 -6.62
C GLU A 106 -16.51 -2.04 -6.39
N ARG A 107 -17.27 -2.71 -7.26
CA ARG A 107 -17.47 -4.16 -7.23
C ARG A 107 -16.13 -4.90 -7.29
N GLU A 108 -15.29 -4.59 -8.26
CA GLU A 108 -13.98 -5.22 -8.45
C GLU A 108 -13.04 -4.98 -7.27
N ARG A 109 -13.07 -3.78 -6.69
CA ARG A 109 -12.26 -3.44 -5.49
C ARG A 109 -12.58 -4.40 -4.35
N HIS A 110 -13.86 -4.62 -4.08
CA HIS A 110 -14.31 -5.53 -3.04
C HIS A 110 -14.01 -7.00 -3.36
N LEU A 111 -14.21 -7.43 -4.61
CA LEU A 111 -13.84 -8.79 -5.04
C LEU A 111 -12.34 -9.07 -4.82
N MET A 112 -11.46 -8.14 -5.18
CA MET A 112 -10.01 -8.27 -4.91
C MET A 112 -9.70 -8.34 -3.41
N ASN A 113 -10.38 -7.55 -2.58
CA ASN A 113 -10.18 -7.57 -1.13
C ASN A 113 -10.67 -8.88 -0.49
N ILE A 114 -11.80 -9.41 -0.93
CA ILE A 114 -12.32 -10.73 -0.55
C ILE A 114 -11.29 -11.80 -0.92
N ALA A 115 -10.85 -11.83 -2.18
CA ALA A 115 -9.86 -12.79 -2.65
C ALA A 115 -8.57 -12.75 -1.82
N TYR A 116 -8.03 -11.56 -1.57
CA TYR A 116 -6.84 -11.37 -0.74
C TYR A 116 -6.99 -11.92 0.68
N ARG A 117 -8.16 -11.72 1.31
CA ARG A 117 -8.42 -12.19 2.67
C ARG A 117 -8.53 -13.70 2.75
N ILE A 118 -9.25 -14.32 1.81
CA ILE A 118 -9.47 -15.77 1.84
C ILE A 118 -8.27 -16.57 1.32
N ALA A 119 -7.35 -15.96 0.56
CA ALA A 119 -6.22 -16.65 -0.08
C ALA A 119 -5.41 -17.60 0.81
N PRO A 120 -5.06 -17.27 2.08
CA PRO A 120 -4.28 -18.18 2.92
C PRO A 120 -5.01 -19.49 3.25
N LYS A 121 -6.34 -19.45 3.35
CA LYS A 121 -7.20 -20.58 3.74
C LYS A 121 -7.81 -21.28 2.52
N MET A 122 -8.14 -20.53 1.47
CA MET A 122 -8.88 -20.98 0.28
C MET A 122 -8.25 -20.41 -1.01
N PRO A 123 -7.01 -20.81 -1.36
CA PRO A 123 -6.28 -20.22 -2.49
C PRO A 123 -6.99 -20.40 -3.84
N ASP A 124 -7.60 -21.56 -4.09
CA ASP A 124 -8.30 -21.83 -5.35
C ASP A 124 -9.56 -20.98 -5.49
N ARG A 125 -10.31 -20.80 -4.39
CA ARG A 125 -11.48 -19.90 -4.37
C ARG A 125 -11.05 -18.45 -4.52
N ALA A 126 -9.95 -18.03 -3.89
CA ALA A 126 -9.39 -16.68 -4.06
C ALA A 126 -9.05 -16.41 -5.53
N LYS A 127 -8.39 -17.37 -6.20
CA LYS A 127 -8.09 -17.29 -7.62
C LYS A 127 -9.37 -17.17 -8.45
N GLN A 128 -10.38 -18.01 -8.20
CA GLN A 128 -11.67 -17.92 -8.91
C GLN A 128 -12.34 -16.54 -8.76
N VAL A 129 -12.30 -15.94 -7.58
CA VAL A 129 -12.83 -14.58 -7.35
C VAL A 129 -12.04 -13.52 -8.12
N VAL A 130 -10.72 -13.65 -8.23
CA VAL A 130 -9.92 -12.75 -9.07
C VAL A 130 -10.24 -12.96 -10.55
N GLU A 131 -10.34 -14.21 -11.01
CA GLU A 131 -10.64 -14.51 -12.41
C GLU A 131 -12.06 -14.07 -12.84
N SER A 132 -13.00 -13.90 -11.90
CA SER A 132 -14.32 -13.34 -12.19
C SER A 132 -14.33 -11.82 -12.41
N ILE A 133 -13.21 -11.12 -12.19
CA ILE A 133 -13.08 -9.70 -12.49
C ILE A 133 -13.04 -9.50 -14.01
N GLU A 134 -13.94 -8.67 -14.54
CA GLU A 134 -14.13 -8.50 -15.98
C GLU A 134 -12.97 -7.74 -16.62
N ARG A 135 -12.50 -6.65 -16.00
CA ARG A 135 -11.48 -5.77 -16.58
C ARG A 135 -10.09 -6.43 -16.49
N PRO A 136 -9.40 -6.69 -17.63
CA PRO A 136 -8.12 -7.40 -17.62
C PRO A 136 -7.05 -6.80 -16.71
N PHE A 137 -6.86 -5.48 -16.73
CA PHE A 137 -5.87 -4.83 -15.88
C PHE A 137 -6.18 -4.95 -14.37
N ARG A 138 -7.47 -5.01 -14.00
CA ARG A 138 -7.92 -5.18 -12.60
C ARG A 138 -7.74 -6.61 -12.16
N ARG A 139 -8.01 -7.56 -13.04
CA ARG A 139 -7.71 -8.97 -12.85
C ARG A 139 -6.22 -9.19 -12.60
N ASP A 140 -5.36 -8.57 -13.40
CA ASP A 140 -3.91 -8.63 -13.22
C ASP A 140 -3.44 -7.98 -11.91
N GLN A 141 -4.04 -6.86 -11.48
CA GLN A 141 -3.81 -6.30 -10.14
C GLN A 141 -4.22 -7.30 -9.04
N GLY A 142 -5.36 -7.97 -9.20
CA GLY A 142 -5.80 -9.04 -8.31
C GLY A 142 -4.80 -10.19 -8.24
N ARG A 143 -4.28 -10.65 -9.39
CA ARG A 143 -3.25 -11.70 -9.47
C ARG A 143 -1.97 -11.31 -8.75
N ALA A 144 -1.48 -10.07 -8.95
CA ALA A 144 -0.30 -9.56 -8.26
C ALA A 144 -0.49 -9.54 -6.73
N ARG A 145 -1.66 -9.08 -6.26
CA ARG A 145 -2.00 -9.08 -4.82
C ARG A 145 -2.09 -10.50 -4.25
N LEU A 146 -2.65 -11.45 -4.99
CA LEU A 146 -2.70 -12.85 -4.58
C LEU A 146 -1.30 -13.49 -4.55
N ALA A 147 -0.46 -13.22 -5.55
CA ALA A 147 0.91 -13.70 -5.59
C ALA A 147 1.68 -13.24 -4.35
N HIS A 148 1.65 -11.94 -4.05
CA HIS A 148 2.23 -11.39 -2.82
C HIS A 148 1.67 -12.08 -1.56
N ARG A 149 0.35 -12.28 -1.48
CA ARG A 149 -0.29 -12.88 -0.31
C ARG A 149 0.07 -14.35 -0.08
N LEU A 150 0.27 -15.10 -1.16
CA LEU A 150 0.54 -16.54 -1.14
C LEU A 150 2.04 -16.85 -1.00
N ALA A 151 2.92 -15.93 -1.40
CA ALA A 151 4.37 -16.15 -1.42
C ALA A 151 4.96 -16.75 -0.13
N PRO A 152 4.58 -16.31 1.09
CA PRO A 152 5.15 -16.88 2.32
C PRO A 152 4.83 -18.36 2.58
N THR A 153 3.78 -18.91 1.96
CA THR A 153 3.27 -20.26 2.29
C THR A 153 3.04 -21.17 1.09
N ARG A 154 2.95 -20.62 -0.12
CA ARG A 154 2.60 -21.32 -1.36
C ARG A 154 3.31 -20.69 -2.56
N LEU A 155 4.64 -20.74 -2.51
CA LEU A 155 5.49 -19.97 -3.44
C LEU A 155 5.26 -20.32 -4.91
N ASP A 156 5.16 -21.60 -5.26
CA ASP A 156 4.94 -22.03 -6.66
C ASP A 156 3.61 -21.51 -7.23
N GLN A 157 2.56 -21.49 -6.39
CA GLN A 157 1.26 -20.93 -6.78
C GLN A 157 1.34 -19.42 -6.96
N ALA A 158 2.04 -18.72 -6.05
CA ALA A 158 2.28 -17.28 -6.15
C ALA A 158 3.03 -16.94 -7.44
N GLU A 159 4.06 -17.71 -7.78
CA GLU A 159 4.84 -17.52 -9.00
C GLU A 159 4.01 -17.79 -10.26
N SER A 160 3.19 -18.84 -10.27
CA SER A 160 2.27 -19.10 -11.38
C SER A 160 1.30 -17.91 -11.61
N LEU A 161 0.81 -17.30 -10.53
CA LEU A 161 -0.04 -16.10 -10.60
C LEU A 161 0.72 -14.87 -11.11
N ALA A 162 1.94 -14.64 -10.64
CA ALA A 162 2.76 -13.53 -11.14
C ALA A 162 3.11 -13.71 -12.63
N ALA A 163 3.46 -14.94 -13.03
CA ALA A 163 3.79 -15.27 -14.41
C ALA A 163 2.60 -15.10 -15.37
N SER A 164 1.37 -15.28 -14.89
CA SER A 164 0.15 -15.18 -15.71
C SER A 164 -0.32 -13.75 -15.98
N ILE A 165 0.26 -12.73 -15.34
CA ILE A 165 -0.02 -11.31 -15.62
C ILE A 165 0.44 -10.96 -17.05
N GLN A 166 -0.45 -10.34 -17.85
CA GLN A 166 -0.24 -10.08 -19.28
C GLN A 166 -0.30 -8.59 -19.64
N GLU A 167 -1.28 -7.85 -19.15
CA GLU A 167 -1.62 -6.51 -19.66
C GLU A 167 -0.57 -5.46 -19.32
N ARG A 168 0.10 -5.63 -18.16
CA ARG A 168 0.92 -4.59 -17.54
C ARG A 168 2.18 -5.18 -16.94
N GLY A 169 3.33 -4.91 -17.57
CA GLY A 169 4.61 -5.37 -17.03
C GLY A 169 4.91 -4.74 -15.68
N GLU A 170 4.46 -3.52 -15.43
CA GLU A 170 4.51 -2.90 -14.11
C GLU A 170 3.87 -3.77 -13.03
N THR A 171 2.69 -4.33 -13.30
CA THR A 171 1.93 -5.11 -12.34
C THR A 171 2.63 -6.45 -12.09
N LYS A 172 3.23 -7.01 -13.14
CA LYS A 172 4.05 -8.22 -13.07
C LYS A 172 5.34 -7.99 -12.28
N ALA A 173 6.03 -6.90 -12.53
CA ALA A 173 7.25 -6.51 -11.82
C ALA A 173 6.96 -6.21 -10.34
N TYR A 174 5.83 -5.55 -10.02
CA TYR A 174 5.39 -5.37 -8.64
C TYR A 174 5.11 -6.72 -7.96
N ALA A 175 4.44 -7.64 -8.63
CA ALA A 175 4.20 -8.98 -8.09
C ALA A 175 5.53 -9.66 -7.70
N TYR A 176 6.50 -9.70 -8.62
CA TYR A 176 7.81 -10.29 -8.32
C TYR A 176 8.56 -9.55 -7.21
N THR A 177 8.57 -8.21 -7.23
CA THR A 177 9.24 -7.40 -6.20
C THR A 177 8.66 -7.65 -4.81
N TRP A 178 7.32 -7.65 -4.68
CA TRP A 178 6.66 -7.92 -3.41
C TRP A 178 6.80 -9.36 -2.95
N MET A 179 6.84 -10.33 -3.88
CA MET A 179 7.14 -11.71 -3.55
C MET A 179 8.56 -11.85 -2.99
N ALA A 180 9.55 -11.21 -3.62
CA ALA A 180 10.93 -11.21 -3.15
C ALA A 180 11.05 -10.73 -1.71
N GLU A 181 10.39 -9.61 -1.36
CA GLU A 181 10.39 -9.10 0.01
C GLU A 181 9.77 -10.08 1.01
N GLN A 182 8.75 -10.85 0.62
CA GLN A 182 8.10 -11.82 1.51
C GLN A 182 8.97 -13.03 1.83
N ILE A 183 9.78 -13.50 0.86
CA ILE A 183 10.54 -14.75 1.00
C ILE A 183 12.02 -14.52 1.33
N ALA A 184 12.51 -13.28 1.30
CA ALA A 184 13.94 -13.00 1.43
C ALA A 184 14.59 -13.50 2.75
N ALA A 185 13.81 -13.64 3.81
CA ALA A 185 14.29 -14.17 5.09
C ALA A 185 14.47 -15.70 5.06
N THR A 186 13.73 -16.41 4.20
CA THR A 186 13.70 -17.88 4.15
C THR A 186 14.37 -18.45 2.90
N ASP A 187 14.33 -17.73 1.77
CA ASP A 187 14.93 -18.14 0.49
C ASP A 187 15.45 -16.91 -0.27
N ARG A 188 16.68 -16.52 0.07
CA ARG A 188 17.34 -15.34 -0.51
C ARG A 188 17.69 -15.52 -1.98
N PRO A 189 18.27 -16.65 -2.45
CA PRO A 189 18.54 -16.85 -3.87
C PRO A 189 17.27 -16.72 -4.73
N ARG A 190 16.13 -17.25 -4.27
CA ARG A 190 14.87 -17.11 -5.00
C ARG A 190 14.30 -15.69 -4.94
N ALA A 191 14.48 -14.98 -3.82
CA ALA A 191 14.15 -13.56 -3.75
C ALA A 191 14.95 -12.73 -4.76
N TRP A 192 16.23 -13.07 -4.95
CA TRP A 192 17.07 -12.43 -5.97
C TRP A 192 16.58 -12.72 -7.39
N ASP A 193 16.26 -13.98 -7.72
CA ASP A 193 15.67 -14.34 -9.02
C ASP A 193 14.41 -13.50 -9.34
N PHE A 194 13.51 -13.32 -8.37
CA PHE A 194 12.34 -12.47 -8.57
C PHE A 194 12.69 -11.00 -8.81
N LEU A 195 13.70 -10.45 -8.15
CA LEU A 195 14.14 -9.08 -8.39
C LEU A 195 14.74 -8.92 -9.78
N SER A 196 15.59 -9.85 -10.22
CA SER A 196 16.09 -9.87 -11.61
C SER A 196 14.95 -9.93 -12.61
N ARG A 197 13.97 -10.83 -12.43
CA ARG A 197 12.80 -10.92 -13.31
C ARG A 197 11.93 -9.67 -13.30
N ALA A 198 11.78 -9.01 -12.15
CA ALA A 198 11.10 -7.73 -12.07
C ALA A 198 11.82 -6.67 -12.93
N PHE A 199 13.15 -6.60 -12.81
CA PHE A 199 13.97 -5.71 -13.62
C PHE A 199 13.90 -6.01 -15.11
N ASP A 200 13.98 -7.28 -15.50
CA ASP A 200 13.91 -7.70 -16.91
C ASP A 200 12.57 -7.31 -17.53
N VAL A 201 11.45 -7.56 -16.82
CA VAL A 201 10.12 -7.14 -17.27
C VAL A 201 10.04 -5.64 -17.50
N LEU A 202 10.63 -4.83 -16.62
CA LEU A 202 10.60 -3.36 -16.74
C LEU A 202 11.54 -2.88 -17.85
N ALA A 203 12.68 -3.53 -18.00
CA ALA A 203 13.68 -3.26 -19.01
C ALA A 203 13.22 -3.60 -20.44
N GLU A 204 12.40 -4.63 -20.60
CA GLU A 204 11.84 -5.08 -21.87
C GLU A 204 10.62 -4.27 -22.34
N GLN A 205 10.09 -3.38 -21.50
CA GLN A 205 8.91 -2.55 -21.83
C GLN A 205 9.13 -1.14 -22.41
N PRO A 206 10.19 -0.82 -23.18
CA PRO A 206 10.20 0.40 -23.95
C PRO A 206 9.49 0.14 -25.28
N LYS A 207 8.32 0.76 -25.52
CA LYS A 207 7.76 1.20 -26.84
C LYS A 207 6.33 0.76 -27.23
N HIS A 208 5.60 -0.08 -26.48
CA HIS A 208 4.32 -0.62 -26.97
C HIS A 208 3.03 -0.12 -26.33
N SER A 209 3.08 0.61 -25.21
CA SER A 209 1.88 1.27 -24.73
C SER A 209 1.78 2.67 -25.35
N GLY A 210 0.80 2.90 -26.22
CA GLY A 210 0.33 4.26 -26.54
C GLY A 210 -0.09 5.06 -25.29
N TYR A 211 -0.18 4.38 -24.14
CA TYR A 211 -0.07 4.98 -22.82
C TYR A 211 1.37 5.40 -22.52
N ARG A 212 1.59 6.71 -22.45
CA ARG A 212 2.78 7.39 -21.91
C ARG A 212 3.05 6.86 -20.50
N TRP A 213 3.78 5.77 -20.38
CA TRP A 213 4.10 5.14 -19.11
C TRP A 213 5.60 5.24 -18.88
N ASP A 214 5.97 5.54 -17.64
CA ASP A 214 7.34 5.72 -17.20
C ASP A 214 7.77 4.44 -16.46
N PRO A 215 8.75 3.68 -16.94
CA PRO A 215 9.26 2.50 -16.24
C PRO A 215 10.02 2.82 -14.97
N LEU A 216 10.43 4.07 -14.78
CA LEU A 216 11.35 4.43 -13.71
C LEU A 216 10.83 4.19 -12.31
N PRO A 217 9.59 4.56 -11.94
CA PRO A 217 9.17 4.32 -10.58
C PRO A 217 9.09 2.85 -10.17
N PRO A 218 8.49 1.92 -10.96
CA PRO A 218 8.55 0.51 -10.59
C PRO A 218 9.98 -0.04 -10.57
N MET A 219 10.88 0.45 -11.44
CA MET A 219 12.30 0.07 -11.37
C MET A 219 12.91 0.55 -10.06
N ALA A 220 12.68 1.80 -9.67
CA ALA A 220 13.15 2.36 -8.40
C ALA A 220 12.58 1.60 -7.19
N ILE A 221 11.30 1.20 -7.25
CA ILE A 221 10.66 0.34 -6.24
C ILE A 221 11.35 -1.02 -6.14
N ALA A 222 11.83 -1.59 -7.26
CA ALA A 222 12.56 -2.86 -7.28
C ALA A 222 14.04 -2.71 -6.84
N VAL A 223 14.69 -1.56 -7.06
CA VAL A 223 16.08 -1.34 -6.61
C VAL A 223 16.17 -1.40 -5.08
N ARG A 224 15.23 -0.76 -4.36
CA ARG A 224 15.28 -0.68 -2.89
C ARG A 224 15.41 -2.05 -2.21
N PRO A 225 14.52 -3.04 -2.47
CA PRO A 225 14.68 -4.38 -1.92
C PRO A 225 15.94 -5.08 -2.45
N ALA A 226 16.36 -4.86 -3.71
CA ALA A 226 17.61 -5.41 -4.22
C ALA A 226 18.83 -4.98 -3.40
N VAL A 227 18.94 -3.69 -3.08
CA VAL A 227 20.01 -3.18 -2.21
C VAL A 227 19.90 -3.77 -0.81
N LYS A 228 18.72 -3.65 -0.18
CA LYS A 228 18.47 -4.13 1.18
C LYS A 228 18.81 -5.61 1.37
N LEU A 229 18.59 -6.42 0.33
CA LEU A 229 18.81 -7.86 0.35
C LEU A 229 20.22 -8.27 -0.12
N GLY A 230 21.10 -7.32 -0.43
CA GLY A 230 22.45 -7.58 -0.92
C GLY A 230 22.45 -8.29 -2.27
N HIS A 231 21.52 -7.96 -3.16
CA HIS A 231 21.46 -8.53 -4.51
C HIS A 231 22.79 -8.26 -5.25
N PRO A 232 23.42 -9.26 -5.88
CA PRO A 232 24.71 -9.10 -6.54
C PRO A 232 24.73 -7.99 -7.61
N GLU A 233 23.59 -7.78 -8.28
CA GLU A 233 23.43 -6.78 -9.33
C GLU A 233 22.75 -5.48 -8.86
N ALA A 234 22.53 -5.28 -7.55
CA ALA A 234 21.79 -4.12 -7.03
C ALA A 234 22.36 -2.79 -7.54
N HIS A 235 23.69 -2.67 -7.61
CA HIS A 235 24.35 -1.47 -8.11
C HIS A 235 24.12 -1.27 -9.61
N ALA A 236 24.21 -2.33 -10.42
CA ALA A 236 23.94 -2.26 -11.87
C ALA A 236 22.47 -1.91 -12.14
N MET A 237 21.54 -2.49 -11.39
CA MET A 237 20.12 -2.17 -11.40
C MET A 237 19.86 -0.69 -11.08
N MET A 238 20.54 -0.16 -10.06
CA MET A 238 20.49 1.27 -9.70
C MET A 238 20.97 2.15 -10.85
N LEU A 239 22.18 1.90 -11.36
CA LEU A 239 22.76 2.69 -12.47
C LEU A 239 21.89 2.65 -13.72
N ARG A 240 21.32 1.49 -14.05
CA ARG A 240 20.39 1.35 -15.18
C ARG A 240 19.13 2.17 -14.96
N THR A 241 18.56 2.14 -13.76
CA THR A 241 17.39 2.96 -13.42
C THR A 241 17.72 4.46 -13.54
N LEU A 242 18.86 4.91 -13.03
CA LEU A 242 19.32 6.29 -13.18
C LEU A 242 19.52 6.70 -14.64
N SER A 243 20.03 5.79 -15.48
CA SER A 243 20.28 6.07 -16.91
C SER A 243 19.01 6.26 -17.73
N LEU A 244 17.87 5.76 -17.25
CA LEU A 244 16.57 5.89 -17.91
C LEU A 244 15.86 7.19 -17.53
N ARG A 245 16.39 7.93 -16.55
CA ARG A 245 15.84 9.21 -16.09
C ARG A 245 15.87 10.23 -17.23
N PRO A 246 14.76 10.92 -17.52
CA PRO A 246 14.76 12.02 -18.48
C PRO A 246 15.79 13.08 -18.07
N PRO A 247 16.51 13.70 -19.01
CA PRO A 247 17.41 14.79 -18.70
C PRO A 247 16.65 15.95 -18.05
N ALA A 248 17.31 16.65 -17.14
CA ALA A 248 16.73 17.84 -16.50
C ALA A 248 16.39 18.89 -17.57
N GLY A 249 15.12 19.32 -17.62
CA GLY A 249 14.65 20.37 -18.55
C GLY A 249 13.76 19.89 -19.70
N ASP A 250 13.53 18.58 -19.86
CA ASP A 250 12.51 18.07 -20.79
C ASP A 250 11.10 18.20 -20.17
N GLU A 251 10.66 19.46 -20.00
CA GLU A 251 9.40 19.83 -19.33
C GLU A 251 8.15 19.55 -20.17
N ALA A 252 8.30 19.03 -21.40
CA ALA A 252 7.19 18.72 -22.30
C ALA A 252 6.35 17.49 -21.87
N GLY A 253 6.69 16.86 -20.75
CA GLY A 253 5.96 15.70 -20.21
C GLY A 253 5.77 15.73 -18.70
N ASP A 254 4.53 16.01 -18.25
CA ASP A 254 3.96 15.67 -16.94
C ASP A 254 4.93 15.75 -15.74
N SER A 255 5.28 16.97 -15.32
CA SER A 255 6.16 17.29 -14.17
C SER A 255 5.82 16.53 -12.89
N ARG A 256 4.55 16.14 -12.71
CA ARG A 256 4.07 15.37 -11.54
C ARG A 256 4.75 14.00 -11.42
N ARG A 257 5.08 13.37 -12.55
CA ARG A 257 5.65 12.01 -12.58
C ARG A 257 7.14 12.01 -12.28
N SER A 258 7.86 13.02 -12.76
CA SER A 258 9.29 13.20 -12.50
C SER A 258 9.59 13.28 -11.00
N HIS A 259 8.73 13.95 -10.21
CA HIS A 259 8.92 14.10 -8.78
C HIS A 259 8.78 12.79 -7.99
N TRP A 260 7.80 11.96 -8.34
CA TRP A 260 7.60 10.68 -7.67
C TRP A 260 8.73 9.69 -7.99
N THR A 261 9.16 9.65 -9.25
CA THR A 261 10.34 8.90 -9.69
C THR A 261 11.60 9.34 -8.94
N ASP A 262 11.88 10.64 -8.93
CA ASP A 262 13.08 11.21 -8.28
C ASP A 262 13.08 10.92 -6.78
N GLY A 263 11.93 11.04 -6.11
CA GLY A 263 11.79 10.70 -4.69
C GLY A 263 12.02 9.22 -4.41
N THR A 264 11.46 8.33 -5.25
CA THR A 264 11.64 6.87 -5.09
C THR A 264 13.09 6.45 -5.35
N LEU A 265 13.73 7.04 -6.35
CA LEU A 265 15.15 6.85 -6.65
C LEU A 265 16.03 7.31 -5.49
N ALA A 266 15.75 8.48 -4.91
CA ALA A 266 16.48 8.98 -3.76
C ALA A 266 16.36 8.06 -2.54
N LEU A 267 15.19 7.46 -2.29
CA LEU A 267 15.02 6.44 -1.23
C LEU A 267 15.88 5.20 -1.49
N GLY A 268 15.91 4.72 -2.74
CA GLY A 268 16.80 3.62 -3.14
C GLY A 268 18.27 3.99 -2.95
N LEU A 269 18.67 5.18 -3.40
CA LEU A 269 20.03 5.70 -3.28
C LEU A 269 20.45 5.87 -1.83
N ALA A 270 19.55 6.28 -0.92
CA ALA A 270 19.89 6.51 0.48
C ALA A 270 20.48 5.26 1.16
N THR A 271 20.15 4.06 0.64
CA THR A 271 20.68 2.79 1.14
C THR A 271 22.05 2.39 0.59
N VAL A 272 22.54 3.05 -0.47
CA VAL A 272 23.83 2.75 -1.16
C VAL A 272 24.80 3.94 -1.09
N ASP A 273 24.27 5.13 -1.32
CA ASP A 273 24.98 6.41 -1.47
C ASP A 273 24.08 7.54 -0.95
N ALA A 274 24.16 7.76 0.36
CA ALA A 274 23.38 8.79 1.04
C ALA A 274 23.71 10.21 0.56
N ALA A 275 24.92 10.45 0.04
CA ALA A 275 25.31 11.77 -0.47
C ALA A 275 24.58 12.07 -1.78
N THR A 276 24.63 11.15 -2.74
CA THR A 276 23.89 11.29 -4.01
C THR A 276 22.38 11.34 -3.77
N ALA A 277 21.86 10.54 -2.84
CA ALA A 277 20.44 10.60 -2.45
C ALA A 277 20.05 12.01 -1.96
N LYS A 278 20.87 12.61 -1.09
CA LYS A 278 20.65 13.96 -0.58
C LYS A 278 20.63 15.00 -1.68
N GLU A 279 21.57 14.95 -2.62
CA GLU A 279 21.59 15.87 -3.77
C GLU A 279 20.32 15.76 -4.63
N PHE A 280 19.82 14.54 -4.84
CA PHE A 280 18.54 14.31 -5.53
C PHE A 280 17.37 14.94 -4.78
N LEU A 281 17.34 14.82 -3.45
CA LEU A 281 16.29 15.40 -2.61
C LEU A 281 16.34 16.92 -2.60
N GLU A 282 17.53 17.51 -2.51
CA GLU A 282 17.70 18.97 -2.58
C GLU A 282 17.20 19.49 -3.93
N MET A 283 17.57 18.84 -5.04
CA MET A 283 17.08 19.17 -6.38
C MET A 283 15.55 19.06 -6.48
N LEU A 284 14.97 17.97 -5.98
CA LEU A 284 13.53 17.74 -5.96
C LEU A 284 12.82 18.84 -5.15
N MET A 285 13.37 19.19 -3.99
CA MET A 285 12.85 20.24 -3.12
C MET A 285 12.85 21.60 -3.81
N THR A 286 13.97 21.98 -4.44
CA THR A 286 14.05 23.23 -5.20
C THR A 286 12.97 23.30 -6.28
N ARG A 287 12.71 22.21 -7.00
CA ARG A 287 11.65 22.15 -8.01
C ARG A 287 10.26 22.31 -7.41
N ILE A 288 9.96 21.58 -6.33
CA ILE A 288 8.67 21.65 -5.64
C ILE A 288 8.40 23.07 -5.11
N LEU A 289 9.41 23.71 -4.50
CA LEU A 289 9.29 25.07 -3.96
C LEU A 289 9.14 26.13 -5.06
N ALA A 290 9.69 25.89 -6.25
CA ALA A 290 9.55 26.79 -7.41
C ALA A 290 8.19 26.67 -8.12
N MET A 291 7.36 25.67 -7.81
CA MET A 291 6.05 25.52 -8.44
C MET A 291 5.10 26.66 -8.00
N PRO A 292 4.40 27.34 -8.94
CA PRO A 292 3.49 28.42 -8.60
C PRO A 292 2.35 27.93 -7.71
N ALA A 293 2.02 28.71 -6.68
CA ALA A 293 0.87 28.49 -5.82
C ALA A 293 -0.41 28.90 -6.56
N GLY A 294 -0.94 28.05 -7.44
CA GLY A 294 -2.11 28.37 -8.26
C GLY A 294 -3.06 27.20 -8.51
N GLU A 295 -4.34 27.44 -8.18
CA GLU A 295 -5.66 26.83 -8.49
C GLU A 295 -5.86 25.32 -8.67
N ASP A 296 -4.85 24.49 -8.93
CA ASP A 296 -5.01 23.04 -9.13
C ASP A 296 -4.54 22.24 -7.88
N TYR A 297 -4.73 22.83 -6.69
CA TYR A 297 -4.30 22.27 -5.40
C TYR A 297 -4.97 20.90 -5.11
N GLU A 298 -6.23 20.75 -5.54
CA GLU A 298 -7.01 19.49 -5.44
C GLU A 298 -6.57 18.42 -6.43
N ARG A 299 -5.75 18.77 -7.44
CA ARG A 299 -5.19 17.81 -8.42
C ARG A 299 -3.74 17.43 -8.16
N ARG A 300 -3.18 17.81 -7.00
CA ARG A 300 -1.91 17.23 -6.52
C ARG A 300 -2.13 15.73 -6.30
N PRO A 301 -1.29 14.84 -6.88
CA PRO A 301 -1.31 13.45 -6.44
C PRO A 301 -0.86 13.44 -4.97
N ALA A 302 -1.78 13.08 -4.06
CA ALA A 302 -1.49 12.71 -2.67
C ALA A 302 -0.29 11.75 -2.50
N PRO A 303 0.14 10.96 -3.51
CA PRO A 303 1.45 10.29 -3.50
C PRO A 303 2.68 11.19 -3.36
N CYS A 304 2.66 12.44 -3.82
CA CYS A 304 3.76 13.38 -3.63
C CYS A 304 3.88 13.78 -2.17
N ASP A 305 2.79 13.95 -1.43
CA ASP A 305 2.84 14.26 0.00
C ASP A 305 3.15 13.01 0.85
N ALA A 306 2.81 11.80 0.40
CA ALA A 306 3.17 10.55 1.07
C ALA A 306 4.61 10.11 0.79
N ALA A 307 5.12 10.33 -0.42
CA ALA A 307 6.53 10.17 -0.76
C ALA A 307 7.36 11.27 -0.10
N LEU A 308 6.88 12.53 -0.09
CA LEU A 308 7.47 13.62 0.68
C LEU A 308 7.39 13.35 2.18
N ALA A 309 6.33 12.73 2.72
CA ALA A 309 6.23 12.36 4.13
C ALA A 309 7.12 11.15 4.49
N ALA A 310 7.22 10.14 3.62
CA ALA A 310 8.18 9.05 3.78
C ALA A 310 9.62 9.55 3.63
N LEU A 311 9.85 10.52 2.75
CA LEU A 311 11.08 11.28 2.62
C LEU A 311 11.30 12.24 3.78
N ILE A 312 10.29 12.78 4.44
CA ILE A 312 10.42 13.59 5.67
C ILE A 312 10.75 12.69 6.85
N VAL A 313 10.29 11.44 6.86
CA VAL A 313 10.56 10.46 7.92
C VAL A 313 11.92 9.79 7.74
N GLU A 314 12.38 9.51 6.51
CA GLU A 314 13.75 9.07 6.25
C GLU A 314 14.75 10.24 6.18
N ALA A 315 14.38 11.41 5.68
CA ALA A 315 15.20 12.63 5.73
C ALA A 315 15.05 13.43 7.04
N ALA A 316 14.33 12.91 8.04
CA ALA A 316 14.55 13.27 9.45
C ALA A 316 16.00 12.95 9.91
N LEU A 317 16.78 12.30 9.05
CA LEU A 317 18.25 12.27 9.05
C LEU A 317 18.93 13.61 8.63
N CYS A 318 18.21 14.74 8.52
CA CYS A 318 18.80 16.07 8.22
C CYS A 318 18.09 17.24 8.93
N GLU A 319 18.72 17.78 9.98
CA GLU A 319 18.25 18.89 10.85
C GLU A 319 17.87 20.20 10.14
N ARG A 320 18.34 20.45 8.92
CA ARG A 320 18.12 21.74 8.20
C ARG A 320 16.69 21.95 7.68
N PHE A 321 15.89 20.89 7.59
CA PHE A 321 14.61 20.93 6.89
C PHE A 321 13.44 21.48 7.74
N LEU A 322 13.40 21.14 9.03
CA LEU A 322 12.40 21.67 9.97
C LEU A 322 12.51 23.18 10.12
N ASP A 323 13.75 23.68 10.10
CA ASP A 323 14.08 25.08 10.26
C ASP A 323 13.63 25.94 9.06
N GLN A 324 13.59 25.37 7.85
CA GLN A 324 13.11 26.05 6.64
C GLN A 324 11.58 26.01 6.49
N LEU A 325 10.93 24.91 6.89
CA LEU A 325 9.46 24.83 6.87
C LEU A 325 8.80 25.78 7.88
N GLN A 326 9.39 25.92 9.08
CA GLN A 326 8.95 26.91 10.06
C GLN A 326 9.10 28.35 9.54
N LYS A 327 10.18 28.62 8.79
CA LYS A 327 10.39 29.92 8.13
C LYS A 327 9.41 30.18 6.96
N ALA A 328 8.85 29.13 6.36
CA ALA A 328 7.93 29.22 5.21
C ALA A 328 6.43 29.29 5.57
N ASN A 329 6.08 29.14 6.86
CA ASN A 329 4.72 29.31 7.42
C ASN A 329 3.60 28.57 6.65
N ARG A 330 3.80 27.28 6.31
CA ARG A 330 2.78 26.44 5.64
C ARG A 330 2.21 25.38 6.57
N PRO A 331 0.88 25.21 6.67
CA PRO A 331 0.28 24.16 7.49
C PRO A 331 0.42 22.77 6.85
N LEU A 332 0.76 21.77 7.68
CA LEU A 332 0.75 20.35 7.34
C LEU A 332 -0.65 19.79 7.62
N GLU A 333 -1.45 19.58 6.57
CA GLU A 333 -2.71 18.83 6.69
C GLU A 333 -2.47 17.32 6.47
N THR A 334 -3.16 16.51 7.26
CA THR A 334 -3.00 15.06 7.39
C THR A 334 -3.49 14.31 6.14
N ALA A 335 -2.58 13.66 5.41
CA ALA A 335 -2.88 12.90 4.19
C ALA A 335 -3.22 11.41 4.45
N PRO A 336 -4.23 10.80 3.79
CA PRO A 336 -4.71 9.43 4.06
C PRO A 336 -3.82 8.27 3.58
N LEU A 337 -2.73 8.54 2.84
CA LEU A 337 -1.90 7.50 2.23
C LEU A 337 -0.74 7.02 3.11
N CYS A 338 -0.47 7.68 4.24
CA CYS A 338 0.52 7.23 5.23
C CYS A 338 0.14 5.90 5.89
N ASP A 339 -1.12 5.49 5.83
CA ASP A 339 -1.63 4.27 6.46
C ASP A 339 -1.15 2.98 5.75
N TYR A 340 -0.68 3.08 4.51
CA TYR A 340 -0.30 1.90 3.70
C TYR A 340 1.19 1.50 3.78
N ALA A 341 2.10 2.39 4.21
CA ALA A 341 3.54 2.18 4.03
C ALA A 341 4.39 2.07 5.31
N LEU A 342 3.99 2.66 6.45
CA LEU A 342 4.90 2.84 7.61
C LEU A 342 4.42 2.25 8.95
N GLY A 343 3.25 1.61 9.00
CA GLY A 343 2.69 1.21 10.30
C GLY A 343 2.49 2.41 11.24
N ASP A 344 2.34 2.15 12.54
CA ASP A 344 1.82 3.10 13.54
C ASP A 344 2.72 4.34 13.79
N VAL A 345 2.12 5.45 14.29
CA VAL A 345 2.80 6.65 14.80
C VAL A 345 3.88 6.31 15.83
N LYS A 346 3.65 5.34 16.72
CA LYS A 346 4.69 4.92 17.69
C LYS A 346 5.83 4.13 17.07
N GLN A 347 5.59 3.35 16.00
CA GLN A 347 6.68 2.71 15.26
C GLN A 347 7.51 3.75 14.53
N ARG A 348 6.87 4.78 13.97
CA ARG A 348 7.54 5.96 13.43
C ARG A 348 8.35 6.67 14.52
N GLU A 349 7.78 6.96 15.68
CA GLU A 349 8.48 7.60 16.81
C GLU A 349 9.62 6.75 17.40
N GLU A 350 9.44 5.44 17.54
CA GLU A 350 10.44 4.50 18.06
C GLU A 350 11.62 4.34 17.08
N VAL A 351 11.34 4.29 15.78
CA VAL A 351 12.36 4.31 14.72
C VAL A 351 13.12 5.64 14.72
N ILE A 352 12.42 6.76 14.87
CA ILE A 352 13.01 8.09 15.06
C ILE A 352 13.90 8.12 16.32
N ARG A 353 13.42 7.62 17.45
CA ARG A 353 14.16 7.62 18.73
C ARG A 353 15.41 6.72 18.69
N LYS A 354 15.33 5.54 18.05
CA LYS A 354 16.48 4.63 17.87
C LYS A 354 17.51 5.20 16.89
N ALA A 355 17.08 5.88 15.84
CA ALA A 355 17.97 6.54 14.89
C ALA A 355 18.72 7.72 15.53
N LEU A 356 18.06 8.51 16.40
CA LEU A 356 18.68 9.60 17.16
C LEU A 356 19.79 9.11 18.11
N ARG A 357 19.57 7.98 18.81
CA ARG A 357 20.57 7.37 19.71
C ARG A 357 21.79 6.80 18.99
N LEU A 358 21.64 6.34 17.75
CA LEU A 358 22.76 5.85 16.92
C LEU A 358 23.60 6.99 16.34
N TRP A 359 23.00 8.18 16.18
CA TRP A 359 23.67 9.37 15.63
C TRP A 359 24.36 10.21 16.71
N ARG A 360 23.85 10.21 17.95
CA ARG A 360 24.46 10.92 19.10
C ARG A 360 24.54 9.99 20.33
N PRO A 361 25.59 9.17 20.46
CA PRO A 361 25.71 8.24 21.60
C PRO A 361 25.97 8.94 22.95
N ASP A 362 26.34 10.22 22.95
CA ASP A 362 26.76 10.97 24.16
C ASP A 362 25.72 11.99 24.66
N GLU A 363 24.52 12.02 24.09
CA GLU A 363 23.42 12.90 24.54
C GLU A 363 22.23 12.05 25.02
N GLU A 364 22.17 11.79 26.34
CA GLU A 364 20.96 11.33 27.05
C GLU A 364 20.05 12.50 27.45
#